data_AF-A0A8H4WYN6-F1
#
_entry.id   AF-A0A8H4WYN6-F1
#
_cell.length_a   1.000
_cell.length_b   1.000
_cell.length_c   1.000
_cell.angle_alpha   90.00
_cell.angle_beta   90.00
_cell.angle_gamma   90.00
#
_symmetry.space_group_name_H-M   'P 1'
#
loop_
_entity.id
_entity.type
_entity.pdbx_description
1 polymer ?
#
loop_
_entity_poly.entity_id
_entity_poly.type
_entity_poly.pdbx_seq_one_letter_code
_entity_poly.pdbx_strand_id
1 'polypeptide(L)'
;MKRIDHDKTQSQRVLAYQVLEWLTRAKRALTLSELRHALAVEPDSADSYLDEENLPEEDELVSACAGLAIVDKASGIVRLVHHTAQDFFEKNRVQVFPGDERGIASICLKYLSFKGLSGPCNSDDEYESRLRSNSFYSYAARNWGHHAHNSDSSQTFDWILKLIKDPNRVEAMSQALFTGGQESIFETHYPGYSQLFPRQMHDLALTKRFSN
;
A
#
# COMPACT_ATOMS: atom_id res chain seq x y z
N MET A 1 14.64 10.27 15.00
CA MET A 1 13.72 9.98 16.12
C MET A 1 13.69 11.11 17.14
N LYS A 2 14.75 11.41 17.92
CA LYS A 2 14.75 12.48 18.95
C LYS A 2 14.12 13.84 18.55
N ARG A 3 14.40 14.34 17.34
CA ARG A 3 13.80 15.58 16.82
C ARG A 3 12.28 15.48 16.62
N ILE A 4 11.79 14.33 16.15
CA ILE A 4 10.35 14.05 16.05
C ILE A 4 9.74 14.03 17.45
N ASP A 5 10.37 13.33 18.39
CA ASP A 5 9.80 13.12 19.73
C ASP A 5 9.68 14.42 20.54
N HIS A 6 10.63 15.35 20.35
CA HIS A 6 10.75 16.60 21.11
C HIS A 6 10.08 17.80 20.42
N ASP A 7 10.23 17.96 19.10
CA ASP A 7 9.90 19.21 18.40
C ASP A 7 8.54 19.17 17.68
N LYS A 8 7.84 18.02 17.68
CA LYS A 8 6.59 17.82 16.91
C LYS A 8 5.36 17.65 17.80
N THR A 9 4.22 18.12 17.32
CA THR A 9 2.92 17.91 17.99
C THR A 9 2.57 16.42 18.06
N GLN A 10 1.59 16.03 18.87
CA GLN A 10 1.15 14.63 18.93
C GLN A 10 0.73 14.09 17.55
N SER A 11 -0.05 14.85 16.78
CA SER A 11 -0.49 14.45 15.44
C SER A 11 0.68 14.31 14.46
N GLN A 12 1.61 15.26 14.47
CA GLN A 12 2.81 15.21 13.62
C GLN A 12 3.72 14.04 13.99
N ARG A 13 3.82 13.68 15.27
CA ARG A 13 4.56 12.49 15.70
C ARG A 13 3.92 11.24 15.14
N VAL A 14 2.60 11.07 15.32
CA VAL A 14 1.88 9.92 14.76
C VAL A 14 2.11 9.80 13.25
N LEU A 15 1.92 10.89 12.51
CA LEU A 15 2.14 10.92 11.06
C LEU A 15 3.59 10.55 10.69
N ALA A 16 4.58 11.12 11.39
CA ALA A 16 5.98 10.84 11.13
C ALA A 16 6.33 9.36 11.35
N TYR A 17 5.83 8.75 12.43
CA TYR A 17 6.06 7.32 12.69
C TYR A 17 5.36 6.44 11.64
N GLN A 18 4.13 6.76 11.23
CA GLN A 18 3.45 6.04 10.16
C GLN A 18 4.21 6.13 8.82
N VAL A 19 4.68 7.33 8.43
CA VAL A 19 5.49 7.51 7.22
C VAL A 19 6.76 6.68 7.29
N LEU A 20 7.53 6.78 8.38
CA LEU A 20 8.79 6.07 8.52
C LEU A 20 8.58 4.54 8.58
N GLU A 21 7.48 4.09 9.18
CA GLU A 21 7.11 2.67 9.17
C GLU A 21 6.84 2.19 7.74
N TRP A 22 6.06 2.92 6.95
CA TRP A 22 5.81 2.62 5.54
C TRP A 22 7.11 2.58 4.74
N LEU A 23 8.00 3.56 4.90
CA LEU A 23 9.30 3.59 4.21
C LEU A 23 10.23 2.42 4.60
N THR A 24 9.99 1.79 5.75
CA THR A 24 10.83 0.70 6.27
C THR A 24 10.23 -0.68 5.98
N ARG A 25 8.90 -0.81 5.97
CA ARG A 25 8.19 -2.10 5.87
C ARG A 25 7.56 -2.35 4.51
N ALA A 26 7.43 -1.33 3.66
CA ALA A 26 6.87 -1.50 2.33
C ALA A 26 7.71 -2.49 1.50
N LYS A 27 7.04 -3.28 0.66
CA LYS A 27 7.69 -4.31 -0.18
C LYS A 27 8.38 -3.73 -1.41
N ARG A 28 8.08 -2.46 -1.72
CA ARG A 28 8.78 -1.63 -2.69
C ARG A 28 8.68 -0.17 -2.28
N ALA A 29 9.49 0.67 -2.93
CA ALA A 29 9.34 2.11 -2.82
C ALA A 29 7.93 2.57 -3.22
N LEU A 30 7.38 3.52 -2.45
CA LEU A 30 6.06 4.11 -2.67
C LEU A 30 6.20 5.50 -3.31
N THR A 31 5.32 5.79 -4.26
CA THR A 31 5.10 7.16 -4.71
C THR A 31 4.43 8.00 -3.62
N LEU A 32 4.53 9.32 -3.72
CA LEU A 32 3.86 10.24 -2.81
C LEU A 32 2.35 9.98 -2.75
N SER A 33 1.70 9.83 -3.92
CA SER A 33 0.25 9.59 -3.98
C SER A 33 -0.14 8.24 -3.36
N GLU A 34 0.66 7.19 -3.57
CA GLU A 34 0.44 5.89 -2.92
C GLU A 34 0.52 6.01 -1.39
N LEU A 35 1.55 6.68 -0.88
CA LEU A 35 1.72 6.86 0.56
C LEU A 35 0.60 7.70 1.16
N ARG A 36 0.19 8.80 0.52
CA ARG A 36 -0.94 9.63 0.97
C ARG A 36 -2.22 8.82 1.08
N HIS A 37 -2.53 8.04 0.04
CA HIS A 37 -3.71 7.17 0.04
C HIS A 37 -3.63 6.11 1.15
N ALA A 38 -2.46 5.50 1.37
CA ALA A 38 -2.28 4.51 2.42
C ALA A 38 -2.49 5.11 3.83
N LEU A 39 -2.01 6.33 4.06
CA LEU A 39 -2.13 7.04 5.35
C LEU A 39 -3.55 7.55 5.64
N ALA A 40 -4.35 7.81 4.60
CA ALA A 40 -5.74 8.23 4.73
C ALA A 40 -6.72 7.08 4.98
N VAL A 41 -6.25 5.82 4.93
CA VAL A 41 -7.10 4.67 5.23
C VAL A 41 -7.28 4.52 6.73
N GLU A 42 -8.53 4.55 7.17
CA GLU A 42 -8.93 4.15 8.52
C GLU A 42 -9.45 2.70 8.49
N PRO A 43 -8.69 1.70 8.96
CA PRO A 43 -9.08 0.29 8.83
C PRO A 43 -10.38 -0.04 9.56
N ASP A 44 -10.59 0.56 10.73
CA ASP A 44 -11.73 0.27 11.61
C ASP A 44 -12.99 1.11 11.27
N SER A 45 -12.91 2.00 10.28
CA SER A 45 -14.06 2.79 9.83
C SER A 45 -15.11 1.94 9.11
N ALA A 46 -16.36 2.38 9.13
CA ALA A 46 -17.43 1.79 8.31
C ALA A 46 -17.40 2.26 6.84
N ASP A 47 -16.44 3.11 6.48
CA ASP A 47 -16.44 3.79 5.19
C ASP A 47 -16.23 2.84 4.01
N SER A 48 -16.97 3.11 2.95
CA SER A 48 -16.96 2.31 1.72
C SER A 48 -16.05 2.89 0.63
N TYR A 49 -15.48 4.07 0.88
CA TYR A 49 -14.60 4.83 -0.01
C TYR A 49 -13.48 5.46 0.81
N LEU A 50 -12.42 5.91 0.13
CA LEU A 50 -11.38 6.71 0.75
C LEU A 50 -11.94 8.10 1.05
N ASP A 51 -11.73 8.59 2.26
CA ASP A 51 -12.00 9.98 2.59
C ASP A 51 -10.84 10.85 2.07
N GLU A 52 -11.11 11.65 1.05
CA GLU A 52 -10.11 12.53 0.45
C GLU A 52 -9.72 13.68 1.40
N GLU A 53 -10.55 14.03 2.38
CA GLU A 53 -10.23 15.04 3.40
C GLU A 53 -9.14 14.55 4.38
N ASN A 54 -8.95 13.24 4.46
CA ASN A 54 -7.92 12.61 5.29
C ASN A 54 -6.56 12.46 4.58
N LEU A 55 -6.43 12.90 3.32
CA LEU A 55 -5.16 12.81 2.58
C LEU A 55 -4.16 13.84 3.12
N PRO A 56 -3.07 13.42 3.80
CA PRO A 56 -2.09 14.37 4.32
C PRO A 56 -1.38 15.08 3.16
N GLU A 57 -1.07 16.36 3.33
CA GLU A 57 -0.36 17.14 2.31
C GLU A 57 1.13 16.77 2.25
N GLU A 58 1.77 16.98 1.10
CA GLU A 58 3.20 16.67 0.91
C GLU A 58 4.07 17.36 1.98
N ASP A 59 3.84 18.65 2.18
CA ASP A 59 4.60 19.45 3.14
C ASP A 59 4.37 18.98 4.57
N GLU A 60 3.17 18.49 4.89
CA GLU A 60 2.85 17.92 6.19
C GLU A 60 3.66 16.65 6.45
N LEU A 61 3.71 15.73 5.47
CA LEU A 61 4.46 14.48 5.55
C LEU A 61 5.96 14.72 5.74
N VAL A 62 6.55 15.59 4.90
CA VAL A 62 7.98 15.90 4.94
C VAL A 62 8.34 16.66 6.22
N SER A 63 7.52 17.63 6.62
CA SER A 63 7.72 18.40 7.85
C SER A 63 7.63 17.51 9.08
N ALA A 64 6.63 16.63 9.17
CA ALA A 64 6.45 15.69 10.27
C ALA A 64 7.70 14.82 10.47
N CYS A 65 8.30 14.34 9.38
CA CYS A 65 9.51 13.49 9.41
C CYS A 65 10.80 14.22 9.80
N ALA A 66 10.78 15.53 10.06
CA ALA A 66 11.93 16.33 10.50
C ALA A 66 13.21 16.15 9.64
N GLY A 67 13.02 16.00 8.32
CA GLY A 67 14.11 15.79 7.36
C GLY A 67 14.66 14.36 7.29
N LEU A 68 13.93 13.36 7.80
CA LEU A 68 14.27 11.95 7.61
C LEU A 68 13.70 11.35 6.32
N ALA A 69 12.62 11.95 5.79
CA ALA A 69 12.02 11.57 4.53
C ALA A 69 12.06 12.76 3.54
N ILE A 70 12.19 12.45 2.25
CA ILE A 70 12.09 13.39 1.13
C ILE A 70 11.25 12.77 0.01
N VAL A 71 10.66 13.64 -0.80
CA VAL A 71 10.05 13.27 -2.08
C VAL A 71 11.06 13.53 -3.19
N ASP A 72 11.44 12.47 -3.88
CA ASP A 72 12.29 12.56 -5.06
C ASP A 72 11.49 13.15 -6.22
N LYS A 73 11.77 14.40 -6.61
CA LYS A 73 10.98 15.10 -7.62
C LYS A 73 11.07 14.50 -9.03
N ALA A 74 12.10 13.70 -9.32
CA ALA A 74 12.25 13.07 -10.63
C ALA A 74 11.38 11.81 -10.75
N SER A 75 11.29 11.02 -9.69
CA SER A 75 10.55 9.75 -9.67
C SER A 75 9.19 9.81 -8.97
N GLY A 76 8.92 10.87 -8.20
CA GLY A 76 7.73 10.99 -7.35
C GLY A 76 7.75 10.06 -6.13
N ILE A 77 8.86 9.37 -5.88
CA ILE A 77 9.01 8.38 -4.80
C ILE A 77 9.32 9.08 -3.48
N VAL A 78 8.67 8.64 -2.41
CA VAL A 78 9.03 9.01 -1.04
C VAL A 78 10.12 8.06 -0.56
N ARG A 79 11.23 8.61 -0.07
CA ARG A 79 12.36 7.83 0.41
C ARG A 79 13.02 8.49 1.61
N LEU A 80 13.80 7.69 2.34
CA LEU A 80 14.68 8.21 3.36
C LEU A 80 15.77 9.08 2.73
N VAL A 81 16.14 10.17 3.40
CA VAL A 81 17.06 11.18 2.83
C VAL A 81 18.43 10.62 2.49
N HIS A 82 18.92 9.70 3.32
CA HIS A 82 20.27 9.17 3.21
C HIS A 82 20.30 7.65 3.37
N HIS A 83 21.20 6.98 2.65
CA HIS A 83 21.34 5.52 2.72
C HIS A 83 21.64 5.04 4.16
N THR A 84 22.39 5.82 4.95
CA THR A 84 22.64 5.47 6.36
C THR A 84 21.38 5.52 7.24
N ALA A 85 20.40 6.35 6.89
CA ALA A 85 19.11 6.35 7.58
C ALA A 85 18.34 5.07 7.23
N GLN A 86 18.38 4.64 5.96
CA GLN A 86 17.81 3.37 5.53
C GLN A 86 18.45 2.19 6.26
N ASP A 87 19.78 2.11 6.26
CA ASP A 87 20.53 1.07 6.99
C ASP A 87 20.15 1.05 8.48
N PHE A 88 19.99 2.23 9.09
CA PHE A 88 19.60 2.34 10.49
C PHE A 88 18.20 1.76 10.73
N PHE A 89 17.20 2.16 9.94
CA PHE A 89 15.83 1.68 10.14
C PHE A 89 15.67 0.20 9.81
N GLU A 90 16.37 -0.31 8.79
CA GLU A 90 16.38 -1.74 8.45
C GLU A 90 16.98 -2.57 9.59
N LYS A 91 18.14 -2.16 10.14
CA LYS A 91 18.82 -2.88 11.24
C LYS A 91 18.06 -2.79 12.57
N ASN A 92 17.36 -1.68 12.81
CA ASN A 92 16.68 -1.41 14.08
C ASN A 92 15.16 -1.51 13.96
N ARG A 93 14.64 -2.13 12.89
CA ARG A 93 13.21 -2.14 12.53
C ARG A 93 12.29 -2.53 13.68
N VAL A 94 12.63 -3.60 14.39
CA VAL A 94 11.84 -4.13 15.53
C VAL A 94 11.89 -3.21 16.75
N GLN A 95 13.00 -2.50 16.95
CA GLN A 95 13.17 -1.58 18.08
C GLN A 95 12.45 -0.26 17.83
N VAL A 96 12.50 0.25 16.61
CA VAL A 96 11.90 1.53 16.23
C VAL A 96 10.40 1.41 15.98
N PHE A 97 9.99 0.32 15.32
CA PHE A 97 8.59 0.01 15.03
C PHE A 97 8.25 -1.31 15.73
N PRO A 98 8.01 -1.30 17.05
CA PRO A 98 7.62 -2.52 17.76
C PRO A 98 6.27 -2.99 17.24
N GLY A 99 6.18 -4.27 16.86
CA GLY A 99 4.98 -4.87 16.29
C GLY A 99 5.24 -5.57 14.96
N ASP A 100 4.19 -6.21 14.45
CA ASP A 100 4.19 -6.95 13.18
C ASP A 100 3.61 -6.09 12.03
N GLU A 101 3.46 -6.63 10.82
CA GLU A 101 2.96 -5.85 9.67
C GLU A 101 1.43 -5.76 9.60
N ARG A 102 0.73 -6.02 10.72
CA ARG A 102 -0.74 -6.08 10.78
C ARG A 102 -1.41 -4.77 10.40
N GLY A 103 -0.91 -3.63 10.88
CA GLY A 103 -1.48 -2.33 10.54
C GLY A 103 -1.45 -2.07 9.03
N ILE A 104 -0.33 -2.41 8.40
CA ILE A 104 -0.16 -2.31 6.95
C ILE A 104 -1.09 -3.29 6.21
N ALA A 105 -1.18 -4.54 6.68
CA ALA A 105 -2.08 -5.54 6.13
C ALA A 105 -3.54 -5.07 6.19
N SER A 106 -3.98 -4.54 7.33
CA SER A 106 -5.31 -4.00 7.55
C SER A 106 -5.62 -2.83 6.60
N ILE A 107 -4.67 -1.90 6.41
CA ILE A 107 -4.81 -0.80 5.44
C ILE A 107 -4.99 -1.35 4.02
N CYS A 108 -4.17 -2.32 3.61
CA CYS A 108 -4.29 -2.91 2.26
C CYS A 108 -5.64 -3.60 2.07
N LEU A 109 -6.07 -4.42 3.05
CA LEU A 109 -7.34 -5.15 3.00
C LEU A 109 -8.54 -4.21 2.98
N LYS A 110 -8.53 -3.16 3.79
CA LYS A 110 -9.56 -2.11 3.80
C LYS A 110 -9.62 -1.40 2.45
N TYR A 111 -8.48 -0.97 1.92
CA TYR A 111 -8.42 -0.28 0.63
C TYR A 111 -8.99 -1.14 -0.50
N LEU A 112 -8.58 -2.41 -0.57
CA LEU A 112 -9.10 -3.37 -1.55
C LEU A 112 -10.58 -3.70 -1.38
N SER A 113 -11.16 -3.35 -0.23
CA SER A 113 -12.57 -3.55 0.10
C SER A 113 -13.48 -2.37 -0.28
N PHE A 114 -12.94 -1.26 -0.79
CA PHE A 114 -13.78 -0.14 -1.25
C PHE A 114 -14.70 -0.53 -2.41
N LYS A 115 -15.89 0.07 -2.45
CA LYS A 115 -16.97 -0.32 -3.37
C LYS A 115 -16.61 -0.09 -4.84
N GLY A 116 -15.89 0.98 -5.16
CA GLY A 116 -15.46 1.32 -6.53
C GLY A 116 -14.35 0.43 -7.11
N LEU A 117 -13.84 -0.52 -6.34
CA LEU A 117 -12.68 -1.35 -6.70
C LEU A 117 -13.03 -2.82 -6.93
N SER A 118 -14.32 -3.15 -6.98
CA SER A 118 -14.78 -4.50 -7.31
C SER A 118 -14.82 -4.72 -8.83
N GLY A 119 -14.49 -5.94 -9.25
CA GLY A 119 -14.52 -6.39 -10.64
C GLY A 119 -13.31 -5.90 -11.46
N PRO A 120 -12.82 -6.68 -12.44
CA PRO A 120 -11.77 -6.22 -13.33
C PRO A 120 -12.27 -5.11 -14.26
N CYS A 121 -11.37 -4.24 -14.69
CA CYS A 121 -11.61 -3.27 -15.74
C CYS A 121 -11.65 -3.96 -17.11
N ASN A 122 -12.49 -3.50 -18.03
CA ASN A 122 -12.73 -4.14 -19.33
C ASN A 122 -11.90 -3.52 -20.47
N SER A 123 -11.18 -2.44 -20.19
CA SER A 123 -10.29 -1.77 -21.14
C SER A 123 -9.06 -1.22 -20.43
N ASP A 124 -8.02 -0.92 -21.20
CA ASP A 124 -6.83 -0.24 -20.68
C ASP A 124 -7.19 1.13 -20.10
N ASP A 125 -8.06 1.89 -20.76
CA ASP A 125 -8.51 3.21 -20.28
C ASP A 125 -9.22 3.13 -18.93
N GLU A 126 -10.13 2.16 -18.75
CA GLU A 126 -10.80 1.93 -17.47
C GLU A 126 -9.79 1.55 -16.37
N TYR A 127 -8.84 0.67 -16.72
CA TYR A 127 -7.83 0.18 -15.79
C TYR A 127 -6.87 1.29 -15.36
N GLU A 128 -6.35 2.06 -16.31
CA GLU A 128 -5.51 3.21 -16.03
C GLU A 128 -6.26 4.29 -15.24
N SER A 129 -7.54 4.54 -15.56
CA SER A 129 -8.36 5.48 -14.79
C SER A 129 -8.51 5.01 -13.35
N ARG A 130 -8.72 3.71 -13.12
CA ARG A 130 -8.75 3.14 -11.77
C ARG A 130 -7.43 3.39 -11.04
N LEU A 131 -6.29 3.12 -11.69
CA LEU A 131 -4.97 3.33 -11.07
C LEU A 131 -4.70 4.80 -10.75
N ARG A 132 -5.09 5.73 -11.62
CA ARG A 132 -4.94 7.17 -11.38
C ARG A 132 -5.80 7.66 -10.21
N SER A 133 -7.06 7.24 -10.14
CA SER A 133 -7.97 7.65 -9.06
C SER A 133 -7.71 6.89 -7.75
N ASN A 134 -7.04 5.75 -7.81
CA ASN A 134 -6.80 4.88 -6.66
C ASN A 134 -5.32 4.52 -6.59
N SER A 135 -4.47 5.53 -6.39
CA SER A 135 -3.01 5.43 -6.47
C SER A 135 -2.44 4.23 -5.69
N PHE A 136 -3.00 3.91 -4.52
CA PHE A 136 -2.53 2.82 -3.66
C PHE A 136 -3.02 1.41 -4.07
N TYR A 137 -3.96 1.30 -5.02
CA TYR A 137 -4.61 0.05 -5.39
C TYR A 137 -3.64 -1.04 -5.83
N SER A 138 -2.72 -0.68 -6.73
CA SER A 138 -1.73 -1.65 -7.28
C SER A 138 -0.82 -2.18 -6.17
N TYR A 139 -0.33 -1.30 -5.29
CA TYR A 139 0.47 -1.73 -4.14
C TYR A 139 -0.33 -2.69 -3.24
N ALA A 140 -1.53 -2.28 -2.83
CA ALA A 140 -2.37 -3.06 -1.93
C ALA A 140 -2.64 -4.46 -2.50
N ALA A 141 -3.09 -4.54 -3.77
CA ALA A 141 -3.45 -5.79 -4.44
C ALA A 141 -2.27 -6.77 -4.54
N ARG A 142 -1.04 -6.24 -4.71
CA ARG A 142 0.18 -7.03 -4.88
C ARG A 142 0.86 -7.40 -3.58
N ASN A 143 0.56 -6.73 -2.46
CA ASN A 143 1.35 -6.85 -1.22
C ASN A 143 0.55 -7.19 0.04
N TRP A 144 -0.79 -7.10 0.02
CA TRP A 144 -1.62 -7.36 1.20
C TRP A 144 -1.29 -8.72 1.85
N GLY A 145 -1.08 -9.76 1.04
CA GLY A 145 -0.81 -11.11 1.54
C GLY A 145 0.58 -11.25 2.14
N HIS A 146 1.59 -10.56 1.61
CA HIS A 146 2.93 -10.54 2.20
C HIS A 146 2.92 -9.85 3.57
N HIS A 147 2.16 -8.75 3.71
CA HIS A 147 1.99 -8.08 5.00
C HIS A 147 1.20 -8.93 5.99
N ALA A 148 0.12 -9.58 5.53
CA ALA A 148 -0.67 -10.49 6.35
C ALA A 148 0.17 -11.68 6.85
N HIS A 149 1.03 -12.25 5.99
CA HIS A 149 1.95 -13.33 6.35
C HIS A 149 2.98 -12.91 7.41
N ASN A 150 3.49 -11.67 7.33
CA ASN A 150 4.40 -11.09 8.32
C ASN A 150 3.67 -10.52 9.56
N SER A 151 2.47 -11.01 9.84
CA SER A 151 1.64 -10.57 10.97
C SER A 151 0.88 -11.72 11.61
N ASP A 152 0.48 -11.54 12.87
CA ASP A 152 -0.52 -12.41 13.48
C ASP A 152 -1.87 -12.17 12.79
N SER A 153 -2.21 -13.10 11.91
CA SER A 153 -3.38 -13.02 11.05
C SER A 153 -4.70 -13.19 11.80
N SER A 154 -4.72 -13.50 13.09
CA SER A 154 -5.96 -13.75 13.85
C SER A 154 -6.96 -12.60 13.76
N GLN A 155 -6.48 -11.36 13.72
CA GLN A 155 -7.32 -10.16 13.64
C GLN A 155 -7.69 -9.75 12.22
N THR A 156 -6.89 -10.16 11.21
CA THR A 156 -7.17 -9.85 9.79
C THR A 156 -7.88 -11.00 9.07
N PHE A 157 -8.00 -12.17 9.70
CA PHE A 157 -8.52 -13.40 9.10
C PHE A 157 -9.91 -13.22 8.49
N ASP A 158 -10.84 -12.60 9.21
CA ASP A 158 -12.20 -12.37 8.71
C ASP A 158 -12.22 -11.45 7.48
N TRP A 159 -11.34 -10.43 7.47
CA TRP A 159 -11.22 -9.51 6.34
C TRP A 159 -10.60 -10.19 5.13
N ILE A 160 -9.58 -11.02 5.34
CA ILE A 160 -8.97 -11.86 4.30
C ILE A 160 -10.03 -12.79 3.71
N LEU A 161 -10.77 -13.53 4.56
CA LEU A 161 -11.82 -14.44 4.12
C LEU A 161 -12.91 -13.73 3.33
N LYS A 162 -13.34 -12.54 3.78
CA LYS A 162 -14.34 -11.74 3.06
C LYS A 162 -13.82 -11.29 1.70
N LEU A 163 -12.57 -10.86 1.62
CA LEU A 163 -11.94 -10.39 0.39
C LEU A 163 -11.78 -11.52 -0.64
N ILE A 164 -11.28 -12.69 -0.22
CA ILE A 164 -11.05 -13.82 -1.14
C ILE A 164 -12.35 -14.51 -1.58
N LYS A 165 -13.41 -14.48 -0.77
CA LYS A 165 -14.72 -15.04 -1.14
C LYS A 165 -15.51 -14.19 -2.15
N ASP A 166 -15.06 -12.96 -2.43
CA ASP A 166 -15.67 -12.08 -3.43
C ASP A 166 -14.97 -12.30 -4.80
N PRO A 167 -15.57 -13.04 -5.75
CA PRO A 167 -14.92 -13.37 -7.01
C PRO A 167 -14.58 -12.13 -7.84
N ASN A 168 -15.40 -11.07 -7.75
CA ASN A 168 -15.15 -9.83 -8.49
C ASN A 168 -13.89 -9.12 -7.96
N ARG A 169 -13.68 -9.15 -6.63
CA ARG A 169 -12.46 -8.58 -6.03
C ARG A 169 -11.24 -9.44 -6.32
N VAL A 170 -11.37 -10.76 -6.29
CA VAL A 170 -10.29 -11.68 -6.68
C VAL A 170 -9.87 -11.45 -8.13
N GLU A 171 -10.82 -11.30 -9.06
CA GLU A 171 -10.49 -10.99 -10.46
C GLU A 171 -9.86 -9.61 -10.63
N ALA A 172 -10.34 -8.59 -9.91
CA ALA A 172 -9.77 -7.25 -9.95
C ALA A 172 -8.32 -7.24 -9.43
N MET A 173 -8.05 -7.95 -8.32
CA MET A 173 -6.70 -8.13 -7.80
C MET A 173 -5.82 -8.95 -8.74
N SER A 174 -6.37 -9.99 -9.38
CA SER A 174 -5.69 -10.76 -10.42
C SER A 174 -5.25 -9.85 -11.56
N GLN A 175 -6.13 -8.97 -12.05
CA GLN A 175 -5.76 -7.96 -13.04
C GLN A 175 -4.54 -7.15 -12.55
N ALA A 176 -4.61 -6.51 -11.39
CA ALA A 176 -3.49 -5.72 -10.85
C ALA A 176 -2.19 -6.50 -10.60
N LEU A 177 -2.29 -7.80 -10.33
CA LEU A 177 -1.15 -8.66 -10.10
C LEU A 177 -0.39 -8.98 -11.40
N PHE A 178 -1.12 -9.13 -12.51
CA PHE A 178 -0.56 -9.53 -13.80
C PHE A 178 -0.36 -8.36 -14.78
N THR A 179 -0.91 -7.18 -14.49
CA THR A 179 -0.83 -6.00 -15.36
C THR A 179 -0.04 -4.85 -14.68
N GLY A 180 1.13 -4.47 -15.21
CA GLY A 180 1.81 -3.19 -14.94
C GLY A 180 2.41 -2.96 -13.54
N GLY A 181 3.53 -2.20 -13.51
CA GLY A 181 4.35 -1.88 -12.32
C GLY A 181 5.84 -2.25 -12.53
N GLN A 182 6.79 -1.72 -11.74
CA GLN A 182 8.23 -2.09 -11.87
C GLN A 182 8.55 -3.60 -11.69
N GLU A 183 7.54 -4.39 -11.31
CA GLU A 183 7.56 -5.84 -11.18
C GLU A 183 6.58 -6.54 -12.15
N SER A 184 6.10 -5.83 -13.16
CA SER A 184 5.34 -6.40 -14.28
C SER A 184 6.27 -7.28 -15.10
N ILE A 185 5.79 -8.45 -15.51
CA ILE A 185 6.49 -9.32 -16.48
C ILE A 185 6.62 -8.66 -17.86
N PHE A 186 5.82 -7.61 -18.12
CA PHE A 186 5.81 -6.85 -19.37
C PHE A 186 6.16 -5.38 -19.09
N GLU A 187 7.35 -4.95 -19.53
CA GLU A 187 7.88 -3.58 -19.34
C GLU A 187 7.25 -2.54 -20.28
N THR A 188 6.48 -2.96 -21.30
CA THR A 188 5.81 -2.08 -22.26
C THR A 188 4.31 -2.34 -22.31
N HIS A 189 3.50 -1.31 -22.03
CA HIS A 189 2.04 -1.37 -22.16
C HIS A 189 1.66 -1.37 -23.66
N TYR A 190 1.44 -2.55 -24.22
CA TYR A 190 0.82 -2.69 -25.54
C TYR A 190 -0.71 -2.65 -25.41
N PRO A 191 -1.45 -2.27 -26.48
CA PRO A 191 -2.90 -2.25 -26.42
C PRO A 191 -3.50 -3.59 -25.98
N GLY A 192 -4.40 -3.55 -25.01
CA GLY A 192 -5.05 -4.69 -24.37
C GLY A 192 -4.25 -5.33 -23.24
N TYR A 193 -3.13 -4.74 -22.79
CA TYR A 193 -2.31 -5.33 -21.73
C TYR A 193 -3.10 -5.58 -20.45
N SER A 194 -4.05 -4.69 -20.11
CA SER A 194 -4.85 -4.80 -18.88
C SER A 194 -5.75 -6.03 -18.88
N GLN A 195 -5.96 -6.66 -20.04
CA GLN A 195 -6.84 -7.81 -20.20
C GLN A 195 -6.10 -9.14 -20.10
N LEU A 196 -4.77 -9.11 -19.92
CA LEU A 196 -3.91 -10.29 -19.89
C LEU A 196 -3.65 -10.76 -18.47
N PHE A 197 -4.69 -11.30 -17.85
CA PHE A 197 -4.63 -11.90 -16.53
C PHE A 197 -5.50 -13.16 -16.49
N PRO A 198 -5.19 -14.13 -15.61
CA PRO A 198 -6.06 -15.28 -15.39
C PRO A 198 -7.41 -14.83 -14.84
N ARG A 199 -8.48 -15.08 -15.58
CA ARG A 199 -9.87 -14.95 -15.10
C ARG A 199 -10.26 -16.17 -14.29
N GLN A 200 -11.24 -16.03 -13.39
CA GLN A 200 -11.72 -17.11 -12.52
C GLN A 200 -10.61 -17.76 -11.67
N MET A 201 -9.62 -16.96 -11.25
CA MET A 201 -8.56 -17.44 -10.37
C MET A 201 -9.18 -17.91 -9.04
N HIS A 202 -9.01 -19.18 -8.69
CA HIS A 202 -9.46 -19.71 -7.41
C HIS A 202 -8.59 -19.19 -6.26
N ASP A 203 -9.19 -19.01 -5.08
CA ASP A 203 -8.59 -18.46 -3.85
C ASP A 203 -7.21 -19.06 -3.53
N LEU A 204 -7.02 -20.36 -3.81
CA LEU A 204 -5.79 -21.11 -3.55
C LEU A 204 -4.61 -20.66 -4.45
N ALA A 205 -4.88 -20.24 -5.68
CA ALA A 205 -3.84 -19.77 -6.59
C ALA A 205 -3.34 -18.36 -6.21
N LEU A 206 -4.24 -17.50 -5.73
CA LEU A 206 -3.90 -16.16 -5.28
C LEU A 206 -3.11 -16.20 -3.96
N THR A 207 -3.54 -17.03 -3.00
CA THR A 207 -2.92 -17.12 -1.66
C THR A 207 -1.54 -17.77 -1.67
N LYS A 208 -1.28 -18.75 -2.55
CA LYS A 208 0.05 -19.38 -2.71
C LYS A 208 1.16 -18.39 -3.03
N ARG A 209 0.84 -17.27 -3.69
CA ARG A 209 1.84 -16.25 -4.05
C ARG A 209 2.42 -15.52 -2.83
N PHE A 210 1.72 -15.54 -1.71
CA PHE A 210 2.09 -14.83 -0.50
C PHE A 210 2.74 -15.73 0.57
N SER A 211 2.99 -17.00 0.24
CA SER A 211 3.50 -18.02 1.17
C SER A 211 4.99 -18.35 0.98
N ASN A 212 5.71 -17.63 0.12
CA ASN A 212 7.15 -17.79 -0.12
C ASN A 212 7.93 -16.55 0.32
#